data_AF-A0A4U0MKL7-F1
#
_entry.id   AF-A0A4U0MKL7-F1
#
_cell.length_a   1.000
_cell.length_b   1.000
_cell.length_c   1.000
_cell.angle_alpha   90.00
_cell.angle_beta   90.00
_cell.angle_gamma   90.00
#
_symmetry.space_group_name_H-M   'P 1'
#
loop_
_entity.id
_entity.type
_entity.pdbx_description
1 polymer ?
#
loop_
_entity_poly.entity_id
_entity_poly.type
_entity_poly.pdbx_seq_one_letter_code
_entity_poly.pdbx_strand_id
1 'polypeptide(L)'
;MFDNPDLKLTGLAYVDGEPVVCGNCDSGFSLQIYKRGFREVWPAWITCLSCGKGDDHQVITNGLVDAALAARTGRQKAEDRDTFTAEWRGIVMAGELVPEFVLDDAVAGAKVLRDEVSKETKAWWQSKKKAAKAQVKAKAGAVTGAAKEKTRDAASTAKAGALTTAWTLQTGGAGPAEAPKAKRRRCTVKGCRGGMVTLSTRLHSSTGKTREVKIPCGVCHRSST
;
A
#
# COMPACT_ATOMS: atom_id res chain seq x y z
N MET A 1 11.11 11.15 19.00
CA MET A 1 10.83 9.92 18.24
C MET A 1 11.96 9.83 17.23
N PHE A 2 12.69 8.72 17.20
CA PHE A 2 13.80 8.57 16.24
C PHE A 2 13.18 8.10 14.94
N ASP A 3 13.09 8.99 13.95
CA ASP A 3 12.25 8.72 12.78
C ASP A 3 12.95 7.81 11.76
N ASN A 4 14.29 7.74 11.79
CA ASN A 4 15.07 6.86 10.92
C ASN A 4 16.23 6.19 11.70
N PRO A 5 16.35 4.86 11.69
CA PRO A 5 17.55 4.19 12.20
C PRO A 5 18.73 4.40 11.27
N ASP A 6 19.91 4.54 11.86
CA ASP A 6 21.18 4.65 11.13
C ASP A 6 21.56 3.31 10.49
N LEU A 7 21.31 2.19 11.18
CA LEU A 7 21.54 0.84 10.67
C LEU A 7 20.27 0.00 10.80
N LYS A 8 19.91 -0.73 9.75
CA LYS A 8 18.84 -1.73 9.79
C LYS A 8 19.43 -3.09 9.46
N LEU A 9 19.25 -4.06 10.35
CA LEU A 9 19.73 -5.43 10.19
C LEU A 9 18.56 -6.33 9.80
N THR A 10 18.71 -7.11 8.72
CA THR A 10 17.70 -8.10 8.31
C THR A 10 17.94 -9.44 9.00
N GLY A 11 19.20 -9.89 8.97
CA GLY A 11 19.64 -11.16 9.51
C GLY A 11 20.21 -11.04 10.93
N LEU A 12 20.89 -12.11 11.35
CA LEU A 12 21.70 -12.12 12.56
C LEU A 12 22.93 -11.24 12.34
N ALA A 13 23.20 -10.38 13.31
CA ALA A 13 24.50 -9.71 13.42
C ALA A 13 25.30 -10.36 14.55
N TYR A 14 26.61 -10.28 14.45
CA TYR A 14 27.56 -10.80 15.42
C TYR A 14 28.51 -9.69 15.83
N VAL A 15 28.83 -9.62 17.11
CA VAL A 15 29.86 -8.76 17.68
C VAL A 15 30.84 -9.66 18.41
N ASP A 16 32.11 -9.66 17.99
CA ASP A 16 33.17 -10.54 18.50
C ASP A 16 32.80 -12.03 18.49
N GLY A 17 31.99 -12.44 17.50
CA GLY A 17 31.49 -13.81 17.35
C GLY A 17 30.24 -14.14 18.16
N GLU A 18 29.77 -13.24 19.03
CA GLU A 18 28.53 -13.41 19.78
C GLU A 18 27.34 -12.79 19.01
N PRO A 19 26.19 -13.48 18.94
CA PRO A 19 25.03 -12.95 18.25
C PRO A 19 24.44 -11.75 18.99
N VAL A 20 24.16 -10.68 18.25
CA VAL A 20 23.45 -9.51 18.77
C VAL A 20 21.97 -9.88 18.94
N VAL A 21 21.48 -9.83 20.17
CA VAL A 21 20.09 -10.16 20.50
C VAL A 21 19.40 -9.01 21.22
N CYS A 22 18.08 -8.93 21.05
CA CYS A 22 17.26 -7.99 21.80
C CYS A 22 17.20 -8.40 23.28
N GLY A 23 17.70 -7.57 24.19
CA GLY A 23 17.68 -7.85 25.63
C GLY A 23 16.29 -8.00 26.28
N ASN A 24 15.19 -7.79 25.54
CA ASN A 24 13.82 -7.99 26.04
C ASN A 24 13.14 -9.27 25.53
N CYS A 25 13.50 -9.77 24.34
CA CYS A 25 12.82 -10.93 23.76
C CYS A 25 13.77 -11.94 23.10
N ASP A 26 15.08 -11.73 23.25
CA ASP A 26 16.17 -12.56 22.74
C ASP A 26 16.14 -12.82 21.22
N SER A 27 15.36 -12.04 20.47
CA SER A 27 15.36 -12.07 19.01
C SER A 27 16.61 -11.38 18.48
N GLY A 28 17.40 -12.08 17.66
CA GLY A 28 18.53 -11.52 16.91
C GLY A 28 18.17 -11.02 15.51
N PHE A 29 16.88 -11.07 15.13
CA PHE A 29 16.42 -10.69 13.80
C PHE A 29 15.79 -9.30 13.78
N SER A 30 15.89 -8.62 12.64
CA SER A 30 15.17 -7.36 12.38
C SER A 30 15.46 -6.28 13.44
N LEU A 31 16.75 -6.09 13.74
CA LEU A 31 17.22 -5.09 14.69
C LEU A 31 17.44 -3.75 13.97
N GLN A 32 17.05 -2.66 14.62
CA GLN A 32 17.30 -1.30 14.17
C GLN A 32 18.23 -0.61 15.16
N ILE A 33 19.31 -0.03 14.67
CA ILE A 33 20.33 0.63 15.49
C ILE A 33 20.29 2.13 15.20
N TYR A 34 20.25 2.91 16.28
CA TYR A 34 20.21 4.36 16.26
C TYR A 34 21.44 4.89 16.99
N LYS A 35 22.20 5.76 16.33
CA LYS A 35 23.28 6.49 16.98
C LYS A 35 22.71 7.45 18.00
N ARG A 36 23.34 7.53 19.17
CA ARG A 36 22.91 8.42 20.26
C ARG A 36 24.00 9.37 20.71
N GLY A 37 23.66 10.65 20.76
CA GLY A 37 24.60 11.70 21.14
C GLY A 37 25.66 11.95 20.09
N PHE A 38 26.68 12.71 20.48
CA PHE A 38 27.69 13.25 19.55
C PHE A 38 29.03 12.51 19.62
N ARG A 39 29.25 11.64 20.62
CA ARG A 39 30.52 10.95 20.81
C ARG A 39 30.46 9.57 20.18
N GLU A 40 31.54 9.18 19.50
CA GLU A 40 31.68 7.84 18.90
C GLU A 40 31.63 6.71 19.93
N VAL A 41 32.04 6.97 21.17
CA VAL A 41 32.08 5.98 22.25
C VAL A 41 30.76 5.78 22.99
N TRP A 42 29.72 6.57 22.66
CA TRP A 42 28.42 6.40 23.31
C TRP A 42 27.75 5.12 22.80
N PRO A 43 27.02 4.41 23.69
CA PRO A 43 26.27 3.23 23.29
C PRO A 43 25.19 3.60 22.29
N ALA A 44 25.04 2.77 21.27
CA ALA A 44 23.98 2.90 20.29
C ALA A 44 22.69 2.31 20.87
N TRP A 45 21.56 2.93 20.54
CA TRP A 45 20.25 2.45 20.93
C TRP A 45 19.75 1.43 19.93
N ILE A 46 19.42 0.21 20.39
CA ILE A 46 18.94 -0.87 19.53
C ILE A 46 17.47 -1.10 19.81
N THR A 47 16.62 -1.02 18.79
CA THR A 47 15.23 -1.46 18.86
C THR A 47 15.02 -2.76 18.12
N CYS A 48 14.17 -3.62 18.68
CA CYS A 48 13.76 -4.86 18.05
C CYS A 48 12.40 -4.68 17.40
N LEU A 49 12.30 -4.96 16.10
CA LEU A 49 11.01 -4.90 15.39
C LEU A 49 10.01 -5.96 15.87
N SER A 50 10.49 -7.09 16.42
CA SER A 50 9.61 -8.16 16.90
C SER A 50 8.81 -7.75 18.15
N CYS A 51 9.44 -7.12 19.14
CA CYS A 51 8.77 -6.72 20.39
C CYS A 51 8.53 -5.21 20.53
N GLY A 52 9.05 -4.39 19.62
CA GLY A 52 8.92 -2.93 19.63
C GLY A 52 9.68 -2.22 20.77
N LYS A 53 10.41 -2.96 21.61
CA LYS A 53 11.24 -2.38 22.67
C LYS A 53 12.67 -2.16 22.17
N GLY A 54 13.36 -1.23 22.81
CA GLY A 54 14.78 -1.03 22.62
C GLY A 54 15.51 -0.65 23.89
N ASP A 55 16.82 -0.79 23.85
CA ASP A 55 17.73 -0.46 24.95
C ASP A 55 19.09 0.01 24.40
N ASP A 56 19.90 0.65 25.24
CA ASP A 56 21.28 0.99 24.93
C ASP A 56 22.14 -0.28 24.99
N HIS A 57 22.83 -0.60 23.89
CA HIS A 57 23.68 -1.80 23.83
C HIS A 57 25.06 -1.50 24.41
N GLN A 58 25.57 -2.36 25.30
CA GLN A 58 26.82 -2.10 26.03
C GLN A 58 28.06 -2.11 25.13
N VAL A 59 28.05 -2.93 24.06
CA VAL A 59 29.22 -3.14 23.19
C VAL A 59 29.11 -2.34 21.88
N ILE A 60 27.89 -2.08 21.41
CA ILE A 60 27.69 -1.44 20.10
C ILE A 60 27.67 0.05 20.35
N THR A 61 28.69 0.74 19.86
CA THR A 61 28.86 2.19 20.00
C THR A 61 28.58 2.90 18.70
N ASN A 62 28.36 4.22 18.74
CA ASN A 62 28.17 5.02 17.53
C ASN A 62 29.32 4.86 16.52
N GLY A 63 30.56 4.79 16.99
CA GLY A 63 31.74 4.59 16.13
C GLY A 63 31.75 3.22 15.45
N LEU A 64 31.26 2.18 16.13
CA LEU A 64 31.08 0.86 15.51
C LEU A 64 29.97 0.88 14.44
N VAL A 65 28.90 1.63 14.66
CA VAL A 65 27.84 1.84 13.66
C VAL A 65 28.40 2.59 12.44
N ASP A 66 29.20 3.63 12.65
CA ASP A 66 29.84 4.38 11.57
C ASP A 66 30.84 3.50 10.79
N ALA A 67 31.60 2.65 11.48
CA ALA A 67 32.48 1.67 10.85
C ALA A 67 31.70 0.63 10.03
N ALA A 68 30.57 0.13 10.54
CA ALA A 68 29.68 -0.78 9.83
C ALA A 68 29.08 -0.15 8.56
N LEU A 69 28.63 1.11 8.65
CA LEU A 69 28.13 1.86 7.51
C LEU A 69 29.21 2.15 6.47
N ALA A 70 30.44 2.40 6.89
CA ALA A 70 31.58 2.60 5.99
C ALA A 70 32.04 1.30 5.32
N ALA A 71 31.96 0.16 6.03
CA ALA A 71 32.35 -1.16 5.55
C ALA A 71 31.27 -1.88 4.73
N ARG A 72 30.13 -1.22 4.47
CA ARG A 72 29.07 -1.80 3.63
C ARG A 72 29.64 -2.13 2.26
N THR A 73 29.41 -3.36 1.81
CA THR A 73 29.87 -3.80 0.49
C THR A 73 29.07 -3.11 -0.61
N GLY A 74 27.84 -2.71 -0.30
CA GLY A 74 26.96 -1.99 -1.22
C GLY A 74 26.39 -2.95 -2.25
N ARG A 75 25.07 -2.89 -2.41
CA ARG A 75 24.37 -3.76 -3.35
C ARG A 75 24.55 -3.27 -4.79
N GLN A 76 25.01 -4.14 -5.70
CA GLN A 76 24.99 -3.86 -7.14
C GLN A 76 23.77 -4.47 -7.83
N LYS A 77 23.29 -5.64 -7.38
CA LYS A 77 22.14 -6.34 -7.97
C LYS A 77 21.06 -6.69 -6.96
N ALA A 78 19.83 -6.85 -7.45
CA ALA A 78 18.65 -7.20 -6.66
C ALA A 78 18.71 -8.58 -5.95
N GLU A 79 19.68 -9.43 -6.25
CA GLU A 79 19.91 -10.69 -5.53
C GLU A 79 21.03 -10.62 -4.49
N ASP A 80 21.91 -9.61 -4.55
CA ASP A 80 23.10 -9.57 -3.69
C ASP A 80 22.69 -9.34 -2.24
N ARG A 81 23.32 -10.03 -1.28
CA ARG A 81 23.12 -9.74 0.14
C ARG A 81 24.09 -8.64 0.56
N ASP A 82 23.56 -7.55 1.11
CA ASP A 82 24.41 -6.47 1.63
C ASP A 82 24.95 -6.91 2.99
N THR A 83 26.16 -7.46 2.95
CA THR A 83 26.89 -7.90 4.14
C THR A 83 27.97 -6.90 4.47
N PHE A 84 28.26 -6.76 5.76
CA PHE A 84 29.35 -5.94 6.24
C PHE A 84 30.18 -6.71 7.27
N THR A 85 31.46 -6.33 7.36
CA THR A 85 32.34 -6.72 8.45
C THR A 85 33.20 -5.51 8.76
N ALA A 86 33.06 -4.99 9.98
CA ALA A 86 33.73 -3.76 10.41
C ALA A 86 34.43 -4.00 11.74
N GLU A 87 35.60 -3.39 11.91
CA GLU A 87 36.33 -3.38 13.17
C GLU A 87 36.36 -1.96 13.72
N TRP A 88 36.05 -1.81 15.01
CA TRP A 88 36.18 -0.56 15.73
C TRP A 88 36.82 -0.81 17.09
N ARG A 89 38.03 -0.27 17.29
CA ARG A 89 38.80 -0.39 18.55
C ARG A 89 38.95 -1.84 19.03
N GLY A 90 39.20 -2.77 18.12
CA GLY A 90 39.35 -4.21 18.41
C GLY A 90 38.04 -4.98 18.57
N ILE A 91 36.89 -4.32 18.45
CA ILE A 91 35.57 -4.97 18.42
C ILE A 91 35.19 -5.19 16.96
N VAL A 92 34.91 -6.43 16.57
CA VAL A 92 34.51 -6.80 15.20
C VAL A 92 33.00 -7.01 15.15
N MET A 93 32.32 -6.28 14.28
CA MET A 93 30.90 -6.46 13.99
C MET A 93 30.70 -6.97 12.57
N ALA A 94 29.92 -8.03 12.41
CA ALA A 94 29.53 -8.57 11.12
C ALA A 94 28.02 -8.79 11.06
N GLY A 95 27.41 -8.62 9.90
CA GLY A 95 25.98 -8.83 9.75
C GLY A 95 25.45 -8.61 8.35
N GLU A 96 24.14 -8.77 8.20
CA GLU A 96 23.40 -8.54 6.96
C GLU A 96 22.45 -7.34 7.13
N LEU A 97 22.62 -6.35 6.27
CA LEU A 97 21.83 -5.12 6.25
C LEU A 97 20.47 -5.35 5.58
N VAL A 98 19.52 -4.47 5.86
CA VAL A 98 18.31 -4.36 5.04
C VAL A 98 18.72 -3.82 3.68
N PRO A 99 18.41 -4.54 2.58
CA PRO A 99 18.74 -4.06 1.25
C PRO A 99 18.09 -2.70 1.05
N GLU A 100 18.90 -1.68 0.77
CA GLU A 100 18.39 -0.41 0.28
C GLU A 100 17.76 -0.65 -1.09
N PHE A 101 16.65 0.03 -1.36
CA PHE A 101 15.93 -0.10 -2.62
C PHE A 101 16.80 0.45 -3.75
N VAL A 102 17.28 -0.44 -4.63
CA VAL A 102 18.08 -0.04 -5.79
C VAL A 102 17.15 0.20 -6.99
N LEU A 103 17.56 1.05 -7.95
CA LEU A 103 16.80 1.28 -9.18
C LEU A 103 16.46 -0.03 -9.92
N ASP A 104 17.30 -1.06 -9.82
CA ASP A 104 17.04 -2.38 -10.38
C ASP A 104 15.82 -3.07 -9.73
N ASP A 105 15.56 -2.86 -8.43
CA ASP A 105 14.36 -3.35 -7.76
C ASP A 105 13.11 -2.66 -8.33
N ALA A 106 13.20 -1.37 -8.69
CA ALA A 106 12.13 -0.65 -9.35
C ALA A 106 11.84 -1.19 -10.76
N VAL A 107 12.90 -1.50 -11.52
CA VAL A 107 12.79 -2.06 -12.87
C VAL A 107 12.21 -3.48 -12.82
N ALA A 108 12.71 -4.32 -11.91
CA ALA A 108 12.19 -5.67 -11.69
C ALA A 108 10.71 -5.63 -11.27
N GLY A 109 10.36 -4.78 -10.30
CA GLY A 109 8.99 -4.57 -9.86
C GLY A 109 8.09 -4.07 -10.98
N ALA A 110 8.54 -3.09 -11.77
CA ALA A 110 7.78 -2.56 -12.92
C ALA A 110 7.58 -3.62 -14.01
N LYS A 111 8.54 -4.51 -14.23
CA LYS A 111 8.42 -5.60 -15.22
C LYS A 111 7.36 -6.62 -14.79
N VAL A 112 7.36 -7.02 -13.52
CA VAL A 112 6.34 -7.92 -12.96
C VAL A 112 4.95 -7.28 -13.09
N LEU A 113 4.81 -6.02 -12.67
CA LEU A 113 3.56 -5.27 -12.78
C LEU A 113 3.08 -5.14 -14.23
N ARG A 114 3.98 -4.85 -15.16
CA ARG A 114 3.66 -4.74 -16.59
C ARG A 114 3.21 -6.08 -17.16
N ASP A 115 3.88 -7.18 -16.81
CA ASP A 115 3.52 -8.51 -17.29
C ASP A 115 2.14 -8.93 -16.77
N GLU A 116 1.83 -8.62 -15.52
CA GLU A 116 0.53 -8.89 -14.89
C GLU A 116 -0.59 -8.04 -15.52
N VAL A 117 -0.39 -6.72 -15.61
CA VAL A 117 -1.35 -5.79 -16.25
C VAL A 117 -1.54 -6.13 -17.73
N SER A 118 -0.49 -6.53 -18.45
CA SER A 118 -0.60 -6.87 -19.86
C SER A 118 -1.42 -8.14 -20.10
N LYS A 119 -1.37 -9.12 -19.21
CA LYS A 119 -2.17 -10.36 -19.30
C LYS A 119 -3.65 -10.06 -19.08
N GLU A 120 -3.98 -9.32 -18.03
CA GLU A 120 -5.37 -8.94 -17.75
C GLU A 120 -5.93 -8.02 -18.83
N THR A 121 -5.16 -7.04 -19.27
CA THR A 121 -5.60 -6.09 -20.31
C THR A 121 -5.80 -6.80 -21.66
N LYS A 122 -4.92 -7.73 -22.04
CA LYS A 122 -5.09 -8.55 -23.25
C LYS A 122 -6.30 -9.46 -23.14
N ALA A 123 -6.51 -10.12 -22.00
CA ALA A 123 -7.67 -10.99 -21.79
C ALA A 123 -8.99 -10.20 -21.86
N TRP A 124 -9.04 -9.04 -21.20
CA TRP A 124 -10.18 -8.13 -21.24
C TRP A 124 -10.45 -7.62 -22.65
N TRP A 125 -9.42 -7.20 -23.38
CA TRP A 125 -9.56 -6.69 -24.74
C TRP A 125 -10.01 -7.78 -25.73
N GLN A 126 -9.49 -9.00 -25.61
CA GLN A 126 -9.94 -10.13 -26.42
C GLN A 126 -11.39 -10.52 -26.11
N SER A 127 -11.81 -10.47 -24.84
CA SER A 127 -13.20 -10.71 -24.44
C SER A 127 -14.14 -9.67 -25.05
N LYS A 128 -13.80 -8.38 -24.95
CA LYS A 128 -14.56 -7.29 -25.58
C LYS A 128 -14.60 -7.40 -27.09
N LYS A 129 -13.49 -7.77 -27.73
CA LYS A 129 -13.41 -7.97 -29.18
C LYS A 129 -14.30 -9.15 -29.62
N LYS A 130 -14.33 -10.26 -28.87
CA LYS A 130 -15.25 -11.39 -29.13
C LYS A 130 -16.72 -10.97 -28.98
N ALA A 131 -17.06 -10.24 -27.91
CA ALA A 131 -18.41 -9.74 -27.69
C ALA A 131 -18.88 -8.80 -28.80
N ALA A 132 -18.03 -7.87 -29.24
CA ALA A 132 -18.33 -6.98 -30.36
C ALA A 132 -18.53 -7.76 -31.68
N LYS A 133 -17.68 -8.75 -31.97
CA LYS A 133 -17.82 -9.60 -33.16
C LYS A 133 -19.12 -10.41 -33.15
N ALA A 134 -19.54 -10.91 -31.99
CA ALA A 134 -20.79 -11.62 -31.81
C ALA A 134 -22.01 -10.71 -32.08
N GLN A 135 -21.99 -9.48 -31.56
CA GLN A 135 -23.06 -8.51 -31.82
C GLN A 135 -23.14 -8.11 -33.29
N VAL A 136 -22.01 -7.91 -33.97
CA VAL A 136 -21.99 -7.62 -35.41
C VAL A 136 -22.55 -8.79 -36.22
N LYS A 137 -22.19 -10.05 -35.90
CA LYS A 137 -22.77 -11.22 -36.56
C LYS A 137 -24.28 -11.35 -36.32
N ALA A 138 -24.74 -11.11 -35.10
CA ALA A 138 -26.18 -11.16 -34.78
C ALA A 138 -26.97 -10.07 -35.53
N LYS A 139 -26.44 -8.84 -35.59
CA LYS A 139 -27.05 -7.74 -36.35
C LYS A 139 -27.01 -8.00 -37.86
N ALA A 140 -25.91 -8.52 -38.40
CA ALA A 140 -25.82 -8.90 -39.80
C ALA A 140 -26.84 -10.00 -40.16
N GLY A 141 -26.97 -11.02 -39.32
CA GLY A 141 -27.97 -12.08 -39.46
C GLY A 141 -29.41 -11.56 -39.44
N ALA A 142 -29.72 -10.64 -38.52
CA ALA A 142 -31.02 -10.00 -38.44
C ALA A 142 -31.34 -9.11 -39.65
N VAL A 143 -30.35 -8.40 -40.20
CA VAL A 143 -30.51 -7.58 -41.40
C VAL A 143 -30.70 -8.46 -42.64
N THR A 144 -29.98 -9.59 -42.77
CA THR A 144 -30.22 -10.55 -43.86
C THR A 144 -31.56 -11.29 -43.72
N GLY A 145 -32.07 -11.47 -42.49
CA GLY A 145 -33.42 -12.00 -42.26
C GLY A 145 -34.51 -11.00 -42.62
N ALA A 146 -34.37 -9.74 -42.20
CA ALA A 146 -35.33 -8.67 -42.44
C ALA A 146 -35.33 -8.17 -43.91
N ALA A 147 -34.19 -8.20 -44.59
CA ALA A 147 -34.09 -7.87 -46.02
C ALA A 147 -34.79 -8.89 -46.92
N LYS A 148 -35.11 -10.08 -46.41
CA LYS A 148 -35.91 -11.07 -47.13
C LYS A 148 -37.42 -10.85 -46.95
N GLU A 149 -37.86 -9.90 -46.11
CA GLU A 149 -39.27 -9.79 -45.75
C GLU A 149 -39.90 -8.39 -45.93
N LYS A 150 -39.14 -7.30 -46.12
CA LYS A 150 -39.77 -5.97 -46.35
C LYS A 150 -39.02 -5.09 -47.35
N THR A 151 -39.41 -5.20 -48.61
CA THR A 151 -39.37 -4.10 -49.58
C THR A 151 -40.60 -3.20 -49.40
N ARG A 152 -40.34 -1.95 -48.99
CA ARG A 152 -41.14 -0.71 -49.03
C ARG A 152 -41.39 -0.07 -47.67
N ASP A 153 -41.08 1.22 -47.65
CA ASP A 153 -41.48 2.27 -46.70
C ASP A 153 -40.82 2.31 -45.32
N ALA A 154 -39.64 2.93 -45.24
CA ALA A 154 -39.19 3.70 -44.06
C ALA A 154 -37.85 4.43 -44.31
N ALA A 155 -37.86 5.50 -45.11
CA ALA A 155 -36.64 6.30 -45.37
C ALA A 155 -36.35 7.40 -44.32
N SER A 156 -37.28 7.70 -43.40
CA SER A 156 -37.16 8.83 -42.46
C SER A 156 -36.74 8.45 -41.04
N THR A 157 -36.94 7.20 -40.59
CA THR A 157 -36.53 6.71 -39.25
C THR A 157 -35.07 6.24 -39.17
N ALA A 158 -34.40 6.07 -40.31
CA ALA A 158 -33.04 5.54 -40.37
C ALA A 158 -31.97 6.53 -39.86
N LYS A 159 -32.15 7.84 -40.04
CA LYS A 159 -31.13 8.84 -39.67
C LYS A 159 -31.00 9.05 -38.15
N ALA A 160 -32.09 9.00 -37.39
CA ALA A 160 -32.03 9.07 -35.93
C ALA A 160 -31.39 7.81 -35.33
N GLY A 161 -31.77 6.63 -35.84
CA GLY A 161 -31.16 5.35 -35.44
C GLY A 161 -29.67 5.25 -35.76
N ALA A 162 -29.22 5.78 -36.90
CA ALA A 162 -27.82 5.82 -37.29
C ALA A 162 -26.96 6.69 -36.37
N LEU A 163 -27.46 7.85 -35.93
CA LEU A 163 -26.73 8.71 -34.98
C LEU A 163 -26.65 8.10 -33.57
N THR A 164 -27.74 7.52 -33.07
CA THR A 164 -27.73 6.86 -31.76
C THR A 164 -26.86 5.60 -31.77
N THR A 165 -26.88 4.83 -32.87
CA THR A 165 -26.02 3.64 -33.00
C THR A 165 -24.55 3.96 -33.21
N ALA A 166 -24.21 5.02 -33.96
CA ALA A 166 -22.84 5.51 -34.09
C ALA A 166 -22.28 5.96 -32.74
N TRP A 167 -23.07 6.69 -31.95
CA TRP A 167 -22.66 7.11 -30.61
C TRP A 167 -22.50 5.92 -29.65
N THR A 168 -23.44 4.96 -29.66
CA THR A 168 -23.36 3.74 -28.83
C THR A 168 -22.16 2.85 -29.22
N LEU A 169 -21.77 2.83 -30.49
CA LEU A 169 -20.58 2.09 -30.95
C LEU A 169 -19.28 2.78 -30.53
N GLN A 170 -19.25 4.11 -30.51
CA GLN A 170 -18.07 4.89 -30.16
C GLN A 170 -17.81 4.94 -28.64
N THR A 171 -18.86 4.85 -27.81
CA THR A 171 -18.75 4.85 -26.33
C THR A 171 -18.93 3.47 -25.68
N GLY A 172 -19.12 2.42 -26.48
CA GLY A 172 -19.31 1.05 -25.98
C GLY A 172 -20.56 0.86 -25.12
N GLY A 173 -21.59 1.70 -25.31
CA GLY A 173 -22.87 1.62 -24.59
C GLY A 173 -22.81 2.05 -23.12
N ALA A 174 -21.71 2.61 -22.65
CA ALA A 174 -21.64 3.21 -21.33
C ALA A 174 -22.04 4.69 -21.42
N GLY A 175 -23.34 4.98 -21.29
CA GLY A 175 -23.73 6.29 -20.77
C GLY A 175 -23.07 6.51 -19.39
N PRO A 176 -22.91 7.75 -18.91
CA PRO A 176 -22.40 8.00 -17.57
C PRO A 176 -23.28 7.24 -16.59
N ALA A 177 -22.74 6.14 -16.06
CA ALA A 177 -23.43 5.38 -15.04
C ALA A 177 -23.64 6.33 -13.86
N GLU A 178 -24.88 6.53 -13.45
CA GLU A 178 -25.15 7.16 -12.16
C GLU A 178 -24.33 6.37 -11.13
N ALA A 179 -23.30 7.01 -10.58
CA ALA A 179 -22.43 6.38 -9.62
C ALA A 179 -23.31 5.85 -8.49
N PRO A 180 -23.28 4.54 -8.18
CA PRO A 180 -24.07 4.01 -7.09
C PRO A 180 -23.61 4.74 -5.83
N LYS A 181 -24.51 5.54 -5.24
CA LYS A 181 -24.25 6.23 -3.97
C LYS A 181 -23.74 5.17 -2.99
N ALA A 182 -22.47 5.27 -2.62
CA ALA A 182 -21.83 4.29 -1.75
C ALA A 182 -22.71 4.13 -0.51
N LYS A 183 -23.20 2.90 -0.28
CA LYS A 183 -23.93 2.57 0.95
C LYS A 183 -22.98 2.84 2.12
N ARG A 184 -23.18 3.98 2.80
CA ARG A 184 -22.40 4.35 3.98
C ARG A 184 -22.48 3.20 4.97
N ARG A 185 -21.36 2.51 5.20
CA ARG A 185 -21.28 1.45 6.22
C ARG A 185 -21.65 2.08 7.55
N ARG A 186 -22.64 1.51 8.25
CA ARG A 186 -23.00 1.99 9.59
C ARG A 186 -21.80 1.73 10.50
N CYS A 187 -21.39 2.74 11.26
CA CYS A 187 -20.37 2.60 12.27
C CYS A 187 -20.80 1.54 13.29
N THR A 188 -19.88 0.67 13.69
CA THR A 188 -20.11 -0.38 14.70
C THR A 188 -20.26 0.17 16.12
N VAL A 189 -19.88 1.44 16.34
CA VAL A 189 -20.00 2.10 17.64
C VAL A 189 -21.47 2.34 17.99
N LYS A 190 -21.91 1.75 19.11
CA LYS A 190 -23.27 1.88 19.63
C LYS A 190 -23.59 3.36 19.89
N GLY A 191 -24.67 3.86 19.30
CA GLY A 191 -25.09 5.27 19.42
C GLY A 191 -24.43 6.22 18.40
N CYS A 192 -23.54 5.74 17.52
CA CYS A 192 -22.97 6.56 16.47
C CYS A 192 -23.93 6.69 15.27
N ARG A 193 -24.37 7.90 14.96
CA ARG A 193 -25.15 8.22 13.75
C ARG A 193 -24.41 9.27 12.93
N GLY A 194 -23.95 8.88 11.74
CA GLY A 194 -23.33 9.80 10.78
C GLY A 194 -22.01 10.42 11.24
N GLY A 195 -21.18 9.69 12.01
CA GLY A 195 -19.91 10.22 12.50
C GLY A 195 -19.97 10.86 13.88
N MET A 196 -21.15 10.93 14.52
CA MET A 196 -21.34 11.59 15.82
C MET A 196 -21.96 10.64 16.85
N VAL A 197 -21.49 10.71 18.08
CA VAL A 197 -22.06 10.04 19.26
C VAL A 197 -22.71 11.11 20.14
N THR A 198 -23.98 10.89 20.51
CA THR A 198 -24.69 11.79 21.44
C THR A 198 -24.58 11.25 22.85
N LEU A 199 -24.05 12.06 23.77
CA LEU A 199 -24.04 11.79 25.20
C LEU A 199 -25.05 12.70 25.90
N SER A 200 -25.97 12.13 26.66
CA SER A 200 -26.83 12.88 27.56
C SER A 200 -26.11 13.12 28.88
N THR A 201 -25.69 14.36 29.14
CA THR A 201 -24.98 14.72 30.37
C THR A 201 -25.84 15.63 31.23
N ARG A 202 -25.96 15.32 32.53
CA ARG A 202 -26.52 16.22 33.55
C ARG A 202 -25.46 17.04 34.29
N LEU A 203 -24.18 16.83 33.97
CA LEU A 203 -23.06 17.52 34.59
C LEU A 203 -23.16 19.03 34.31
N HIS A 204 -23.45 19.79 35.36
CA HIS A 204 -23.45 21.27 35.42
C HIS A 204 -24.59 22.03 34.72
N SER A 205 -25.80 21.46 34.67
CA SER A 205 -27.00 22.27 34.37
C SER A 205 -27.58 22.83 35.67
N SER A 206 -27.43 24.14 35.93
CA SER A 206 -28.12 24.85 37.03
C SER A 206 -29.65 24.77 36.95
N THR A 207 -30.20 24.33 35.82
CA THR A 207 -31.64 24.20 35.55
C THR A 207 -32.14 22.75 35.63
N GLY A 208 -31.32 21.77 36.02
CA GLY A 208 -31.72 20.36 36.14
C GLY A 208 -32.08 19.63 34.83
N LYS A 209 -32.06 20.30 33.69
CA LYS A 209 -32.38 19.73 32.38
C LYS A 209 -31.20 18.94 31.82
N THR A 210 -31.48 17.76 31.26
CA THR A 210 -30.49 16.98 30.49
C THR A 210 -30.09 17.74 29.23
N ARG A 211 -28.79 17.94 29.03
CA ARG A 211 -28.25 18.46 27.76
C ARG A 211 -27.65 17.30 26.98
N GLU A 212 -27.87 17.32 25.67
CA GLU A 212 -27.24 16.40 24.73
C GLU A 212 -25.99 17.05 24.16
N VAL A 213 -24.84 16.39 24.32
CA VAL A 213 -23.56 16.79 23.74
C VAL A 213 -23.22 15.83 22.62
N LYS A 214 -22.96 16.35 21.41
CA LYS A 214 -22.55 15.56 20.24
C LYS A 214 -21.04 15.56 20.13
N ILE A 215 -20.43 14.39 20.13
CA ILE A 215 -18.98 14.20 20.05
C ILE A 215 -18.63 13.44 18.76
N PRO A 216 -17.60 13.84 18.01
CA PRO A 216 -17.18 13.11 16.82
C PRO A 216 -16.71 11.70 17.19
N CYS A 217 -17.16 10.71 16.43
CA CYS A 217 -16.79 9.31 16.60
C CYS A 217 -15.39 9.06 16.05
N GLY A 218 -14.44 8.71 16.92
CA GLY A 218 -13.04 8.46 16.52
C GLY A 218 -12.86 7.36 15.45
N VAL A 219 -13.82 6.43 15.34
CA VAL A 219 -13.76 5.31 14.38
C VAL A 219 -14.18 5.72 12.97
N CYS A 220 -15.26 6.52 12.84
CA CYS A 220 -15.85 6.79 11.52
C CYS A 220 -15.80 8.26 11.08
N HIS A 221 -15.52 9.21 11.97
CA HIS A 221 -15.33 10.61 11.58
C HIS A 221 -14.03 10.81 10.79
N ARG A 222 -12.95 10.07 11.11
CA ARG A 222 -11.68 10.14 10.37
C ARG A 222 -11.78 9.58 8.94
N SER A 223 -12.73 8.68 8.70
CA SER A 223 -12.92 8.06 7.39
C SER A 223 -13.85 8.86 6.45
N SER A 224 -14.38 10.00 6.89
CA SER A 224 -15.34 10.80 6.12
C SER A 224 -14.85 12.21 5.74
N THR A 225 -13.62 12.58 6.11
CA THR A 225 -12.90 13.74 5.57
C THR A 225 -12.04 13.29 4.41
#